data_AF-A0AA38MJV6-F1
#
_entry.id   AF-A0AA38MJV6-F1
#
_cell.length_a   1.000
_cell.length_b   1.000
_cell.length_c   1.000
_cell.angle_alpha   90.00
_cell.angle_beta   90.00
_cell.angle_gamma   90.00
#
_symmetry.space_group_name_H-M   'P 1'
#
loop_
_entity.id
_entity.type
_entity.pdbx_description
1 polymer ?
#
loop_
_entity_poly.entity_id
_entity_poly.type
_entity_poly.pdbx_seq_one_letter_code
_entity_poly.pdbx_strand_id
1 'polypeptide(L)'
;MWYEIVPSFGIIVVAMAVPHAVSYVANKLAVGNFYRRSILDKEEALQYLRDTRVGGDPYTVKVQAYLFLSQNFMFMLQGLKNILDE
;
A
#
# COMPACT_ATOMS: atom_id res chain seq x y z
N MET A 1 -32.92 -4.71 34.95
CA MET A 1 -33.59 -4.33 33.70
C MET A 1 -32.77 -4.81 32.49
N TRP A 2 -33.39 -5.14 31.36
CA TRP A 2 -32.67 -5.79 30.25
C TRP A 2 -31.52 -4.96 29.63
N TYR A 3 -31.52 -3.64 29.82
CA TYR A 3 -30.48 -2.72 29.33
C TYR A 3 -29.18 -2.74 30.14
N GLU A 4 -29.17 -3.35 31.33
CA GLU A 4 -27.96 -3.45 32.17
C GLU A 4 -26.86 -4.31 31.52
N ILE A 5 -27.18 -5.08 30.48
CA ILE A 5 -26.19 -5.84 29.70
C ILE A 5 -25.46 -5.00 28.65
N VAL A 6 -26.03 -3.86 28.25
CA VAL A 6 -25.49 -3.00 27.17
C VAL A 6 -24.09 -2.47 27.51
N PRO A 7 -23.79 -2.00 28.74
CA PRO A 7 -22.45 -1.58 29.11
C PRO A 7 -21.43 -2.71 29.02
N SER A 8 -21.75 -3.89 29.54
CA SER A 8 -20.86 -5.07 29.51
C SER A 8 -20.57 -5.53 28.08
N PHE A 9 -21.61 -5.56 27.22
CA PHE A 9 -21.45 -5.87 25.80
C PHE A 9 -20.58 -4.82 25.09
N GLY A 10 -20.79 -3.53 25.39
CA GLY A 10 -19.99 -2.44 24.82
C GLY A 10 -18.50 -2.57 25.17
N ILE A 11 -18.17 -2.89 26.42
CA ILE A 11 -16.78 -3.11 26.86
C ILE A 11 -16.14 -4.26 26.07
N ILE A 12 -16.85 -5.37 25.91
CA ILE A 12 -16.34 -6.55 25.18
C ILE A 12 -16.08 -6.20 23.72
N VAL A 13 -17.02 -5.53 23.05
CA VAL A 13 -16.87 -5.14 21.64
C VAL A 13 -15.69 -4.19 21.45
N VAL A 14 -15.56 -3.17 22.33
CA VAL A 14 -14.43 -2.24 22.29
C VAL A 14 -13.12 -2.98 22.52
N ALA A 15 -13.07 -3.88 23.52
CA ALA A 15 -11.87 -4.67 23.82
C ALA A 15 -11.45 -5.56 22.64
N MET A 16 -12.40 -6.10 21.87
CA MET A 16 -12.10 -6.86 20.65
C MET A 16 -11.69 -5.97 19.48
N ALA A 17 -12.28 -4.78 19.33
CA ALA A 17 -11.98 -3.87 18.22
C ALA A 17 -10.61 -3.19 18.36
N VAL A 18 -10.20 -2.85 19.58
CA VAL A 18 -8.97 -2.09 19.86
C VAL A 18 -7.71 -2.77 19.28
N PRO A 19 -7.44 -4.08 19.47
CA PRO A 19 -6.28 -4.74 18.89
C PRO A 19 -6.20 -4.64 17.35
N HIS A 20 -7.34 -4.68 16.66
CA HIS A 20 -7.39 -4.54 15.21
C HIS A 20 -7.03 -3.11 14.77
N ALA A 21 -7.58 -2.10 15.44
CA ALA A 21 -7.25 -0.71 15.17
C ALA A 21 -5.77 -0.40 15.48
N VAL A 22 -5.26 -0.92 16.60
CA VAL A 22 -3.85 -0.75 16.99
C VAL A 22 -2.92 -1.39 15.98
N SER A 23 -3.20 -2.62 15.54
CA SER A 23 -2.35 -3.30 14.54
C SER A 23 -2.35 -2.57 13.19
N TYR A 24 -3.49 -2.02 12.77
CA TYR A 24 -3.59 -1.19 11.56
C TYR A 24 -2.68 0.04 11.60
N VAL A 25 -2.69 0.78 12.71
CA VAL A 25 -1.84 1.96 12.89
C VAL A 25 -0.36 1.55 13.08
N ALA A 26 -0.10 0.51 13.86
CA ALA A 26 1.25 0.01 14.09
C ALA A 26 1.93 -0.43 12.80
N ASN A 27 1.20 -1.09 11.89
CA ASN A 27 1.72 -1.47 10.57
C ASN A 27 2.14 -0.25 9.76
N LYS A 28 1.35 0.82 9.76
CA LYS A 28 1.71 2.07 9.07
C LYS A 28 3.01 2.66 9.62
N LEU A 29 3.20 2.63 10.94
CA LEU A 29 4.40 3.17 11.58
C LEU A 29 5.64 2.32 11.30
N ALA A 30 5.50 0.99 11.32
CA ALA A 30 6.63 0.09 11.14
C ALA A 30 7.08 -0.05 9.68
N VAL A 31 6.12 -0.08 8.75
CA VAL A 31 6.35 -0.48 7.35
C VAL A 31 6.06 0.67 6.37
N GLY A 32 5.48 1.78 6.84
CA GLY A 32 5.03 2.87 5.98
C GLY A 32 3.70 2.60 5.27
N ASN A 33 3.17 1.38 5.37
CA ASN A 33 1.91 0.97 4.78
C ASN A 33 0.95 0.39 5.82
N PHE A 34 -0.34 0.68 5.67
CA PHE A 34 -1.37 0.24 6.61
C PHE A 34 -1.61 -1.28 6.58
N TYR A 35 -1.47 -1.90 5.41
CA TYR A 35 -1.67 -3.33 5.22
C TYR A 35 -0.35 -4.03 4.95
N ARG A 36 -0.08 -5.11 5.71
CA ARG A 36 1.06 -5.97 5.47
C ARG A 36 0.76 -6.90 4.29
N ARG A 37 1.75 -7.11 3.41
CA ARG A 37 1.62 -8.04 2.29
C ARG A 37 1.55 -9.47 2.82
N SER A 38 0.77 -10.32 2.15
CA SER A 38 0.78 -11.76 2.41
C SER A 38 2.10 -12.35 1.94
N ILE A 39 2.61 -13.31 2.71
CA ILE A 39 3.84 -14.10 2.44
C ILE A 39 3.52 -15.57 2.77
N LEU A 40 2.24 -15.94 2.69
CA LEU A 40 1.80 -17.29 3.04
C LEU A 40 2.11 -18.27 1.93
N ASP A 41 1.95 -17.83 0.67
CA ASP A 41 2.30 -18.64 -0.48
C ASP A 41 3.75 -18.39 -0.93
N LYS A 42 4.35 -19.43 -1.52
CA LYS A 42 5.73 -19.40 -2.01
C LYS A 42 5.92 -18.33 -3.09
N GLU A 43 4.96 -18.21 -4.00
CA GLU A 43 5.05 -17.24 -5.10
C GLU A 43 4.96 -15.80 -4.58
N GLU A 44 4.08 -15.55 -3.60
CA GLU A 44 3.99 -14.26 -2.91
C GLU A 44 5.29 -13.90 -2.19
N ALA A 45 5.92 -14.88 -1.53
CA ALA A 45 7.20 -14.69 -0.85
C ALA A 45 8.34 -14.37 -1.84
N LEU A 46 8.39 -15.06 -2.98
CA LEU A 46 9.37 -14.79 -4.02
C LEU A 46 9.18 -13.40 -4.62
N GLN A 47 7.94 -12.96 -4.84
CA GLN A 47 7.64 -11.60 -5.29
C GLN A 47 8.05 -10.54 -4.27
N TYR A 48 7.79 -10.77 -2.98
CA TYR A 48 8.23 -9.87 -1.91
C TYR A 48 9.76 -9.69 -1.90
N LEU A 49 10.51 -10.80 -2.02
CA LEU A 49 11.97 -10.77 -2.11
C LEU A 49 12.47 -10.09 -3.38
N ARG A 50 11.81 -10.34 -4.53
CA ARG A 50 12.12 -9.67 -5.79
C ARG A 50 11.98 -8.16 -5.66
N ASP A 51 10.84 -7.70 -5.15
CA ASP A 51 10.56 -6.27 -5.01
C ASP A 51 11.54 -5.61 -4.04
N THR A 52 11.96 -6.31 -2.98
CA THR A 52 13.01 -5.86 -2.06
C THR A 52 14.37 -5.71 -2.76
N ARG A 53 14.75 -6.65 -3.64
CA ARG A 53 16.03 -6.61 -4.37
C ARG A 53 16.06 -5.55 -5.49
N VAL A 54 14.95 -5.39 -6.22
CA VAL A 54 14.86 -4.46 -7.34
C VAL A 54 14.62 -3.03 -6.85
N GLY A 55 13.71 -2.87 -5.89
CA GLY A 55 13.20 -1.59 -5.45
C GLY A 55 13.74 -1.11 -4.10
N GLY A 56 14.41 -1.95 -3.32
CA GLY A 56 14.82 -1.64 -1.94
C GLY A 56 13.66 -1.64 -0.93
N ASP A 57 12.44 -1.31 -1.36
CA ASP A 57 11.22 -1.34 -0.57
C ASP A 57 10.12 -2.16 -1.27
N PRO A 58 9.63 -3.26 -0.66
CA PRO A 58 8.59 -4.11 -1.22
C PRO A 58 7.16 -3.55 -1.14
N TYR A 59 6.97 -2.39 -0.50
CA TYR A 59 5.64 -1.74 -0.37
C TYR A 59 5.42 -0.60 -1.36
N THR A 60 6.46 -0.18 -2.08
CA THR A 60 6.38 0.90 -3.07
C THR A 60 6.36 0.33 -4.50
N VAL A 61 5.28 0.58 -5.24
CA VAL A 61 5.16 0.14 -6.65
C VAL A 61 5.93 1.10 -7.57
N LYS A 62 7.09 0.67 -8.06
CA LYS A 62 7.96 1.51 -8.91
C LYS A 62 7.60 1.52 -10.41
N VAL A 63 6.85 0.52 -10.88
CA VAL A 63 6.63 0.32 -12.33
C VAL A 63 5.82 1.46 -12.96
N GLN A 64 4.88 2.07 -12.24
CA GLN A 64 4.06 3.17 -12.76
C GLN A 64 4.87 4.45 -13.00
N ALA A 65 5.89 4.72 -12.17
CA ALA A 65 6.67 5.96 -12.24
C ALA A 65 7.48 6.07 -13.54
N TYR A 66 8.12 4.97 -13.97
CA TYR A 66 8.91 4.95 -15.20
C TYR A 66 8.06 5.05 -16.46
N LEU A 67 6.88 4.41 -16.48
CA LEU A 67 5.93 4.48 -17.60
C LEU A 67 5.31 5.87 -17.75
N PHE A 68 4.99 6.53 -16.63
CA PHE A 68 4.44 7.89 -16.65
C PHE A 68 5.47 8.91 -17.14
N LEU A 69 6.73 8.77 -16.72
CA LEU A 69 7.80 9.67 -17.12
C LEU A 69 8.19 9.48 -18.60
N SER A 70 8.20 8.23 -19.09
CA SER A 70 8.49 7.95 -20.50
C SER A 70 7.36 8.37 -21.45
N GLN A 71 6.09 8.20 -21.06
CA GLN A 71 4.96 8.67 -21.85
C GLN A 71 4.95 10.20 -21.97
N ASN A 72 5.12 10.92 -20.85
CA ASN A 72 5.14 12.38 -20.88
C ASN A 72 6.34 12.93 -21.67
N PHE A 73 7.50 12.28 -21.58
CA PHE A 73 8.67 12.65 -22.38
C PHE A 73 8.44 12.39 -23.88
N MET A 74 7.81 11.27 -24.24
CA MET A 74 7.47 10.96 -25.63
C MET A 74 6.46 11.95 -26.23
N PHE A 75 5.44 12.36 -25.46
CA PHE A 75 4.52 13.42 -25.88
C PHE A 75 5.21 14.78 -26.03
N MET A 76 6.15 15.11 -25.13
CA MET A 76 6.95 16.34 -25.24
C MET A 76 7.83 16.33 -26.49
N LEU A 77 8.49 15.21 -26.80
CA LEU A 77 9.30 15.06 -28.01
C LEU A 77 8.45 15.14 -29.29
N GLN A 78 7.25 14.55 -29.27
CA GLN A 78 6.31 14.64 -30.40
C GLN A 78 5.84 16.09 -30.61
N GLY A 79 5.55 16.82 -29.52
CA GLY A 79 5.22 18.24 -29.58
C GLY A 79 6.38 19.09 -30.10
N LEU A 80 7.61 18.83 -29.65
CA LEU A 80 8.81 19.52 -30.13
C LEU A 80 9.05 19.27 -31.62
N LYS A 81 8.85 18.03 -32.09
CA LYS A 81 8.98 17.67 -33.50
C LYS A 81 7.98 18.43 -34.37
N ASN A 82 6.72 18.51 -33.93
CA ASN A 82 5.69 19.24 -34.67
C ASN A 82 5.98 20.76 -34.75
N ILE A 83 6.66 21.36 -33.77
CA ILE A 83 7.08 22.77 -33.80
C ILE A 83 8.30 22.98 -34.71
N LEU A 84 9.17 21.98 -34.85
CA LEU A 84 10.33 22.01 -35.74
C LEU A 84 9.97 21.76 -37.22
N ASP A 85 8.82 21.13 -37.46
CA ASP A 85 8.32 20.80 -38.80
C ASP A 85 7.34 21.87 -39.37
N GLU A 86 6.96 22.90 -38.59
CA GLU A 86 6.25 24.13 -39.01
C GLU A 86 7.22 25.27 -39.39
#